data_AF-A0AAD8YWR3-F1
#
_entry.id   AF-A0AAD8YWR3-F1
#
_cell.length_a   1.000
_cell.length_b   1.000
_cell.length_c   1.000
_cell.angle_alpha   90.00
_cell.angle_beta   90.00
_cell.angle_gamma   90.00
#
_symmetry.space_group_name_H-M   'P 1'
#
loop_
_entity.id
_entity.type
_entity.pdbx_description
1 polymer ?
#
loop_
_entity_poly.entity_id
_entity_poly.type
_entity_poly.pdbx_seq_one_letter_code
_entity_poly.pdbx_strand_id
1 'polypeptide(L)'
;AFPKEVKNGQNEQITCNTRQEQGAFWFRVQDDAKFQFIAYLSSTSKKIESDKFRAHQSRDTLTLQRFDKANDSGLYSCVSVNRNKLHFGQAVRLYGEPDPAPTFKPITTVAEPTGLTTTPCVGNSHEVKKSEKAFSVGCEFHILVPLAAGCGLLLILLIITILYCNRLRTRWCPHHCKRRPRNRPAGHTPLPNQHVF
;
A
#
# COMPACT_ATOMS: atom_id res chain seq x y z
N ALA A 1 13.74 8.52 -9.16
CA ALA A 1 14.67 7.39 -9.36
C ALA A 1 15.64 7.75 -10.45
N PHE A 2 16.90 7.33 -10.35
CA PHE A 2 17.92 7.64 -11.36
C PHE A 2 17.83 6.64 -12.51
N PRO A 3 17.59 7.09 -13.75
CA PRO A 3 17.56 6.20 -14.91
C PRO A 3 18.96 5.65 -15.19
N LYS A 4 19.05 4.35 -15.49
CA LYS A 4 20.27 3.70 -15.94
C LYS A 4 19.96 2.67 -17.02
N GLU A 5 20.61 2.85 -18.16
CA GLU A 5 20.53 1.94 -19.29
C GLU A 5 21.52 0.78 -19.12
N VAL A 6 21.07 -0.44 -19.41
CA VAL A 6 21.85 -1.67 -19.24
C VAL A 6 21.70 -2.56 -20.47
N LYS A 7 22.82 -3.08 -20.98
CA LYS A 7 22.78 -4.01 -22.12
C LYS A 7 22.31 -5.39 -21.68
N ASN A 8 21.61 -6.08 -22.56
CA ASN A 8 21.17 -7.45 -22.29
C ASN A 8 22.39 -8.37 -22.07
N GLY A 9 22.31 -9.24 -21.06
CA GLY A 9 23.41 -10.12 -20.64
C GLY A 9 24.52 -9.44 -19.83
N GLN A 10 24.50 -8.12 -19.65
CA GLN A 10 25.50 -7.40 -18.86
C GLN A 10 25.29 -7.59 -17.36
N ASN A 11 26.37 -7.59 -16.58
CA ASN A 11 26.27 -7.52 -15.13
C ASN A 11 26.17 -6.06 -14.69
N GLU A 12 25.23 -5.76 -13.80
CA GLU A 12 24.96 -4.41 -13.33
C GLU A 12 25.13 -4.30 -11.83
N GLN A 13 25.76 -3.22 -11.37
CA GLN A 13 26.01 -2.96 -9.95
C GLN A 13 25.06 -1.87 -9.45
N ILE A 14 24.29 -2.23 -8.43
CA ILE A 14 23.30 -1.38 -7.81
C ILE A 14 23.83 -1.02 -6.42
N THR A 15 23.95 0.28 -6.17
CA THR A 15 24.48 0.81 -4.91
C THR A 15 23.36 1.39 -4.06
N CYS A 16 23.43 1.12 -2.76
CA CYS A 16 22.50 1.53 -1.72
C CYS A 16 23.26 2.34 -0.68
N ASN A 17 23.06 3.66 -0.68
CA ASN A 17 23.69 4.54 0.31
C ASN A 17 22.79 4.65 1.56
N THR A 18 22.68 3.58 2.35
CA THR A 18 22.05 3.63 3.67
C THR A 18 23.11 3.54 4.76
N ARG A 19 23.34 4.61 5.52
CA ARG A 19 24.43 4.74 6.52
C ARG A 19 24.25 3.88 7.78
N GLN A 20 23.66 2.69 7.69
CA GLN A 20 23.04 2.03 8.84
C GLN A 20 23.52 0.61 9.09
N GLU A 21 23.77 0.31 10.37
CA GLU A 21 24.46 -0.90 10.81
C GLU A 21 23.57 -2.15 10.85
N GLN A 22 22.25 -1.98 10.99
CA GLN A 22 21.30 -3.08 11.24
C GLN A 22 21.04 -3.94 9.99
N GLY A 23 21.52 -3.51 8.82
CA GLY A 23 21.36 -4.20 7.55
C GLY A 23 20.34 -3.53 6.63
N ALA A 24 20.31 -3.97 5.38
CA ALA A 24 19.47 -3.43 4.32
C ALA A 24 18.68 -4.53 3.62
N PHE A 25 17.39 -4.30 3.45
CA PHE A 25 16.49 -5.07 2.61
C PHE A 25 16.53 -4.50 1.20
N TRP A 26 16.82 -5.35 0.22
CA TRP A 26 16.87 -5.02 -1.19
C TRP A 26 15.60 -5.53 -1.86
N PHE A 27 15.02 -4.67 -2.70
CA PHE A 27 13.79 -4.97 -3.40
C PHE A 27 13.78 -4.32 -4.78
N ARG A 28 12.92 -4.85 -5.65
CA ARG A 28 12.58 -4.22 -6.92
C ARG A 28 11.08 -4.14 -7.12
N VAL A 29 10.68 -3.18 -7.93
CA VAL A 29 9.36 -3.07 -8.53
C VAL A 29 9.57 -3.17 -10.03
N GLN A 30 9.09 -4.25 -10.64
CA GLN A 30 9.13 -4.45 -12.09
C GLN A 30 8.17 -3.48 -12.79
N ASP A 31 8.33 -3.31 -14.10
CA ASP A 31 7.51 -2.37 -14.88
C ASP A 31 6.02 -2.75 -14.92
N ASP A 32 5.68 -4.02 -14.65
CA ASP A 32 4.31 -4.54 -14.44
C ASP A 32 3.76 -4.27 -13.03
N ALA A 33 4.44 -3.40 -12.25
CA ALA A 33 4.15 -3.07 -10.86
C ALA A 33 4.29 -4.24 -9.87
N LYS A 34 4.94 -5.34 -10.26
CA LYS A 34 5.20 -6.46 -9.35
C LYS A 34 6.34 -6.12 -8.38
N PHE A 35 6.02 -6.13 -7.09
CA PHE A 35 7.02 -6.01 -6.03
C PHE A 35 7.73 -7.35 -5.79
N GLN A 36 9.05 -7.33 -5.68
CA GLN A 36 9.86 -8.50 -5.41
C GLN A 36 10.96 -8.19 -4.39
N PHE A 37 11.05 -9.03 -3.35
CA PHE A 37 12.19 -9.06 -2.45
C PHE A 37 13.39 -9.69 -3.16
N ILE A 38 14.60 -9.18 -2.90
CA ILE A 38 15.81 -9.66 -3.55
C ILE A 38 16.77 -10.25 -2.52
N ALA A 39 17.09 -9.46 -1.49
CA ALA A 39 18.10 -9.83 -0.53
C ALA A 39 17.97 -9.07 0.79
N TYR A 40 18.51 -9.64 1.85
CA TYR A 40 18.79 -8.96 3.10
C TYR A 40 20.29 -9.09 3.40
N LEU A 41 20.96 -7.95 3.58
CA LEU A 41 22.40 -7.88 3.81
C LEU A 41 22.69 -7.15 5.12
N SER A 42 23.43 -7.79 6.03
CA SER A 42 23.87 -7.24 7.32
C SER A 42 25.34 -7.61 7.59
N SER A 43 25.87 -7.28 8.78
CA SER A 43 27.25 -7.63 9.18
C SER A 43 27.46 -9.12 9.27
N THR A 44 26.44 -9.76 9.83
CA THR A 44 26.52 -11.11 10.37
C THR A 44 25.72 -12.09 9.53
N SER A 45 24.79 -11.60 8.71
CA SER A 45 23.89 -12.45 7.92
C SER A 45 23.63 -11.87 6.54
N LYS A 46 23.50 -12.80 5.59
CA LYS A 46 23.19 -12.55 4.18
C LYS A 46 22.14 -13.55 3.74
N LYS A 47 21.03 -13.06 3.21
CA LYS A 47 19.98 -13.85 2.56
C LYS A 47 19.78 -13.30 1.16
N ILE A 48 19.87 -14.14 0.15
CA ILE A 48 19.58 -13.78 -1.25
C ILE A 48 18.55 -14.78 -1.77
N GLU A 49 17.52 -14.29 -2.45
CA GLU A 49 16.42 -15.13 -2.93
C GLU A 49 16.71 -15.81 -4.28
N SER A 50 17.62 -15.26 -5.09
CA SER A 50 17.97 -15.78 -6.41
C SER A 50 19.46 -15.66 -6.71
N ASP A 51 20.02 -16.69 -7.34
CA ASP A 51 21.42 -16.73 -7.81
C ASP A 51 21.75 -15.65 -8.86
N LYS A 52 20.71 -15.02 -9.43
CA LYS A 52 20.86 -13.87 -10.33
C LYS A 52 21.43 -12.64 -9.62
N PHE A 53 21.40 -12.62 -8.30
CA PHE A 53 21.96 -11.53 -7.50
C PHE A 53 23.16 -12.01 -6.69
N ARG A 54 24.23 -11.20 -6.69
CA ARG A 54 25.38 -11.41 -5.82
C ARG A 54 25.62 -10.19 -4.97
N ALA A 55 25.55 -10.36 -3.66
CA ALA A 55 25.99 -9.31 -2.75
C ALA A 55 27.50 -9.32 -2.60
N HIS A 56 28.07 -8.12 -2.62
CA HIS A 56 29.48 -7.86 -2.37
C HIS A 56 29.80 -7.95 -0.87
N GLN A 57 31.09 -7.88 -0.51
CA GLN A 57 31.51 -7.74 0.89
C GLN A 57 30.98 -6.45 1.53
N SER A 58 30.84 -5.39 0.72
CA SER A 58 30.12 -4.18 1.09
C SER A 58 28.60 -4.43 1.03
N ARG A 59 27.90 -4.18 2.14
CA ARG A 59 26.43 -4.35 2.24
C ARG A 59 25.65 -3.40 1.35
N ASP A 60 26.33 -2.36 0.91
CA ASP A 60 25.78 -1.25 0.14
C ASP A 60 25.70 -1.59 -1.34
N THR A 61 26.12 -2.79 -1.76
CA THR A 61 26.31 -3.09 -3.17
C THR A 61 25.80 -4.47 -3.54
N LEU A 62 24.90 -4.50 -4.52
CA LEU A 62 24.31 -5.69 -5.09
C LEU A 62 24.60 -5.77 -6.58
N THR A 63 25.12 -6.90 -7.04
CA THR A 63 25.35 -7.15 -8.46
C THR A 63 24.22 -7.99 -9.02
N LEU A 64 23.51 -7.45 -10.01
CA LEU A 64 22.61 -8.20 -10.87
C LEU A 64 23.43 -8.86 -11.98
N GLN A 65 23.25 -10.18 -12.15
CA GLN A 65 23.96 -10.95 -13.15
C GLN A 65 23.10 -11.15 -14.40
N ARG A 66 23.72 -10.99 -15.57
CA ARG A 66 23.10 -11.24 -16.87
C ARG A 66 21.73 -10.57 -16.97
N PHE A 67 21.75 -9.24 -16.97
CA PHE A 67 20.55 -8.41 -17.08
C PHE A 67 19.68 -8.89 -18.24
N ASP A 68 18.41 -9.14 -17.95
CA ASP A 68 17.39 -9.51 -18.92
C ASP A 68 16.37 -8.38 -19.03
N LYS A 69 16.28 -7.73 -20.19
CA LYS A 69 15.40 -6.59 -20.41
C LYS A 69 13.94 -6.88 -20.07
N ALA A 70 13.44 -8.08 -20.33
CA ALA A 70 12.03 -8.42 -20.10
C ALA A 70 11.72 -8.64 -18.61
N ASN A 71 12.65 -9.22 -17.86
CA ASN A 71 12.41 -9.68 -16.49
C ASN A 71 13.09 -8.81 -15.42
N ASP A 72 14.11 -8.03 -15.78
CA ASP A 72 14.90 -7.24 -14.84
C ASP A 72 14.72 -5.74 -14.99
N SER A 73 14.04 -5.25 -16.03
CA SER A 73 13.67 -3.84 -16.09
C SER A 73 12.75 -3.48 -14.93
N GLY A 74 13.02 -2.34 -14.29
CA GLY A 74 12.27 -1.91 -13.13
C GLY A 74 13.05 -0.99 -12.21
N LEU A 75 12.40 -0.64 -11.10
CA LEU A 75 12.93 0.22 -10.06
C LEU A 75 13.53 -0.63 -8.94
N TYR A 76 14.82 -0.43 -8.68
CA TYR A 76 15.58 -1.08 -7.64
C TYR A 76 15.85 -0.10 -6.51
N SER A 77 15.68 -0.55 -5.27
CA SER A 77 16.01 0.23 -4.10
C SER A 77 16.29 -0.69 -2.91
N CYS A 78 16.78 -0.08 -1.85
CA CYS A 78 16.97 -0.71 -0.58
C CYS A 78 16.28 0.07 0.53
N VAL A 79 16.04 -0.58 1.66
CA VAL A 79 15.56 0.03 2.89
C VAL A 79 16.33 -0.53 4.08
N SER A 80 16.76 0.35 4.96
CA SER A 80 17.31 -0.01 6.27
C SER A 80 16.37 0.46 7.36
N VAL A 81 16.27 -0.30 8.45
CA VAL A 81 15.46 0.05 9.60
C VAL A 81 16.37 0.65 10.66
N ASN A 82 16.00 1.81 11.20
CA ASN A 82 16.62 2.39 12.39
C ASN A 82 15.56 2.67 13.43
N ARG A 83 15.60 1.95 14.55
CA ARG A 83 14.58 2.07 15.60
C ARG A 83 13.19 1.87 14.95
N ASN A 84 12.42 2.94 14.78
CA ASN A 84 11.08 2.94 14.18
C ASN A 84 11.00 3.76 12.88
N LYS A 85 12.14 4.03 12.24
CA LYS A 85 12.22 4.79 10.98
C LYS A 85 12.76 3.91 9.86
N LEU A 86 12.09 3.98 8.72
CA LEU A 86 12.54 3.39 7.47
C LEU A 86 13.41 4.40 6.73
N HIS A 87 14.62 4.00 6.40
CA HIS A 87 15.56 4.79 5.61
C HIS A 87 15.73 4.12 4.26
N PHE A 88 15.13 4.73 3.24
CA PHE A 88 15.27 4.28 1.87
C PHE A 88 16.56 4.79 1.27
N GLY A 89 17.28 3.91 0.58
CA GLY A 89 18.40 4.31 -0.25
C GLY A 89 17.93 4.97 -1.54
N GLN A 90 18.90 5.34 -2.37
CA GLN A 90 18.64 5.90 -3.69
C GLN A 90 17.97 4.86 -4.58
N ALA A 91 16.81 5.21 -5.15
CA ALA A 91 16.14 4.36 -6.13
C ALA A 91 16.78 4.54 -7.51
N VAL A 92 17.12 3.43 -8.16
CA VAL A 92 17.68 3.36 -9.52
C VAL A 92 16.69 2.63 -10.42
N ARG A 93 16.37 3.18 -11.59
CA ARG A 93 15.52 2.52 -12.58
C ARG A 93 16.41 1.94 -13.68
N LEU A 94 16.43 0.61 -13.78
CA LEU A 94 17.13 -0.09 -14.85
C LEU A 94 16.18 -0.30 -16.03
N TYR A 95 16.65 -0.01 -17.23
CA TYR A 95 15.93 -0.33 -18.47
C TYR A 95 16.94 -0.85 -19.49
N GLY A 96 16.49 -1.79 -20.33
CA GLY A 96 17.32 -2.33 -21.40
C GLY A 96 17.51 -1.35 -22.54
N GLU A 97 18.69 -1.35 -23.16
CA GLU A 97 18.95 -0.65 -24.41
C GLU A 97 17.88 -1.06 -25.46
N PRO A 98 17.38 -0.12 -26.27
CA PRO A 98 16.51 -0.46 -27.39
C PRO A 98 17.24 -1.46 -28.29
N ASP A 99 16.53 -2.51 -28.70
CA ASP A 99 17.09 -3.47 -29.64
C ASP A 99 17.45 -2.71 -30.93
N PRO A 100 18.60 -3.03 -31.56
CA PRO A 100 18.97 -2.38 -32.80
C PRO A 100 17.80 -2.51 -33.77
N ALA A 101 17.38 -1.36 -34.32
CA ALA A 101 16.30 -1.33 -35.30
C ALA A 101 16.60 -2.39 -36.38
N PRO A 102 15.61 -3.22 -36.76
CA PRO A 102 15.84 -4.24 -37.77
C PRO A 102 16.38 -3.57 -39.02
N THR A 103 17.64 -3.86 -39.36
CA THR A 103 18.22 -3.46 -40.64
C THR A 103 17.44 -4.19 -41.72
N PHE A 104 16.45 -3.50 -42.31
CA PHE A 104 15.84 -3.96 -43.54
C PHE A 104 16.96 -4.06 -44.57
N LYS A 105 17.39 -5.29 -44.88
CA LYS A 105 18.24 -5.54 -46.04
C LYS A 105 17.51 -4.92 -47.23
N PRO A 106 18.16 -4.07 -48.05
CA PRO A 106 17.52 -3.54 -49.24
C PRO A 106 17.12 -4.72 -50.12
N ILE A 107 15.81 -4.95 -50.23
CA ILE A 107 15.28 -5.87 -51.23
C ILE A 107 15.50 -5.15 -52.56
N THR A 108 16.49 -5.61 -53.33
CA THR A 108 16.62 -5.25 -54.74
C THR A 108 15.40 -5.81 -55.47
N THR A 109 14.33 -5.01 -55.51
CA THR A 109 13.17 -5.31 -56.35
C THR A 109 13.46 -4.68 -57.70
N VAL A 110 13.80 -5.53 -58.66
CA VAL A 110 13.88 -5.19 -60.08
C VAL A 110 12.53 -4.58 -60.48
N ALA A 111 12.58 -3.35 -61.00
CA ALA A 111 11.42 -2.67 -61.54
C ALA A 111 11.01 -3.34 -62.86
N GLU A 112 9.81 -3.91 -62.89
CA GLU A 112 9.08 -4.20 -64.13
C GLU A 112 7.81 -3.33 -64.12
N PRO A 113 7.53 -2.54 -65.17
CA PRO A 113 6.43 -1.59 -65.15
C PRO A 113 5.18 -2.23 -65.75
N THR A 114 4.13 -2.45 -64.96
CA THR A 114 2.78 -2.60 -65.54
C THR A 114 1.69 -2.16 -64.56
N GLY A 115 1.09 -1.01 -64.86
CA GLY A 115 -0.36 -0.86 -64.92
C GLY A 115 -1.19 -0.76 -63.63
N LEU A 116 -1.70 0.45 -63.43
CA LEU A 116 -3.12 0.77 -63.11
C LEU A 116 -3.63 0.67 -61.66
N THR A 117 -3.84 1.86 -61.09
CA THR A 117 -5.10 2.39 -60.52
C THR A 117 -4.98 2.91 -59.09
N THR A 118 -5.22 4.22 -59.00
CA THR A 118 -5.39 5.08 -57.83
C THR A 118 -6.56 4.68 -56.93
N THR A 119 -6.35 4.68 -55.61
CA THR A 119 -7.34 5.19 -54.63
C THR A 119 -6.69 5.40 -53.25
N PRO A 120 -6.75 6.62 -52.66
CA PRO A 120 -6.38 6.87 -51.27
C PRO A 120 -7.61 6.71 -50.36
N CYS A 121 -7.46 5.96 -49.27
CA CYS A 121 -8.49 5.96 -48.22
C CYS A 121 -8.25 7.14 -47.27
N VAL A 122 -9.02 8.20 -47.48
CA VAL A 122 -9.32 9.25 -46.50
C VAL A 122 -10.66 8.95 -45.86
N GLY A 123 -10.73 9.08 -44.54
CA GLY A 123 -11.95 9.32 -43.77
C GLY A 123 -12.01 8.49 -42.47
N ASN A 124 -12.48 8.98 -41.33
CA ASN A 124 -12.98 10.28 -40.94
C ASN A 124 -12.86 10.37 -39.41
N SER A 125 -12.76 11.60 -38.92
CA SER A 125 -12.98 12.03 -37.54
C SER A 125 -14.22 11.40 -36.91
N HIS A 126 -14.11 10.83 -35.70
CA HIS A 126 -15.24 10.74 -34.77
C HIS A 126 -14.80 10.91 -33.32
N GLU A 127 -15.36 11.98 -32.74
CA GLU A 127 -15.71 12.18 -31.33
C GLU A 127 -14.63 12.11 -30.25
N VAL A 128 -14.13 13.30 -29.91
CA VAL A 128 -13.81 13.66 -28.52
C VAL A 128 -15.06 13.48 -27.67
N LYS A 129 -15.14 12.39 -26.90
CA LYS A 129 -16.00 12.29 -25.72
C LYS A 129 -15.14 12.47 -24.47
N LYS A 130 -15.15 13.71 -23.99
CA LYS A 130 -14.90 14.05 -22.59
C LYS A 130 -16.00 13.37 -21.77
N SER A 131 -15.69 12.24 -21.14
CA SER A 131 -16.56 11.64 -20.13
C SER A 131 -15.82 11.62 -18.80
N GLU A 132 -16.57 12.06 -17.81
CA GLU A 132 -16.17 12.42 -16.47
C GLU A 132 -15.57 11.25 -15.68
N LYS A 133 -14.61 11.59 -14.82
CA LYS A 133 -14.22 10.94 -13.57
C LYS A 133 -14.88 9.58 -13.30
N ALA A 134 -14.39 8.51 -13.94
CA ALA A 134 -14.47 7.19 -13.36
C ALA A 134 -13.35 7.08 -12.32
N PHE A 135 -13.64 7.55 -11.11
CA PHE A 135 -12.83 7.37 -9.91
C PHE A 135 -12.48 5.88 -9.80
N SER A 136 -11.19 5.56 -9.90
CA SER A 136 -10.65 4.20 -9.80
C SER A 136 -10.77 3.71 -8.34
N VAL A 137 -11.94 3.18 -7.96
CA VAL A 137 -12.24 2.71 -6.58
C VAL A 137 -12.20 1.19 -6.44
N GLY A 138 -11.45 0.49 -7.28
CA GLY A 138 -11.37 -0.97 -7.22
C GLY A 138 -10.69 -1.50 -5.96
N CYS A 139 -9.61 -0.84 -5.50
CA CYS A 139 -8.79 -1.34 -4.37
C CYS A 139 -9.15 -0.72 -3.02
N GLU A 140 -9.77 0.46 -3.00
CA GLU A 140 -10.04 1.16 -1.74
C GLU A 140 -11.27 0.57 -1.03
N PHE A 141 -12.30 0.17 -1.78
CA PHE A 141 -13.50 -0.47 -1.21
C PHE A 141 -13.21 -1.80 -0.52
N HIS A 142 -12.31 -2.63 -1.07
CA HIS A 142 -11.98 -3.93 -0.49
C HIS A 142 -11.31 -3.85 0.89
N ILE A 143 -10.63 -2.74 1.20
CA ILE A 143 -10.02 -2.48 2.52
C ILE A 143 -11.00 -1.72 3.42
N LEU A 144 -11.77 -0.78 2.87
CA LEU A 144 -12.74 0.01 3.64
C LEU A 144 -13.92 -0.82 4.14
N VAL A 145 -14.41 -1.79 3.37
CA VAL A 145 -15.53 -2.65 3.76
C VAL A 145 -15.27 -3.45 5.04
N PRO A 146 -14.16 -4.23 5.17
CA PRO A 146 -13.88 -4.96 6.41
C PRO A 146 -13.58 -4.02 7.59
N LEU A 147 -12.96 -2.87 7.33
CA LEU A 147 -12.65 -1.89 8.38
C LEU A 147 -13.94 -1.23 8.94
N ALA A 148 -14.83 -0.79 8.06
CA ALA A 148 -16.12 -0.22 8.44
C ALA A 148 -17.02 -1.24 9.14
N ALA A 149 -17.03 -2.49 8.67
CA ALA A 149 -17.77 -3.59 9.31
C ALA A 149 -17.24 -3.88 10.73
N GLY A 150 -15.91 -3.95 10.90
CA GLY A 150 -15.28 -4.14 12.20
C GLY A 150 -15.58 -3.02 13.19
N CYS A 151 -15.46 -1.76 12.76
CA CYS A 151 -15.81 -0.60 13.58
C CYS A 151 -17.30 -0.58 13.95
N GLY A 152 -18.19 -0.91 13.02
CA GLY A 152 -19.62 -1.00 13.27
C GLY A 152 -19.98 -2.07 14.32
N LEU A 153 -19.41 -3.27 14.19
CA LEU A 153 -19.63 -4.35 15.16
C LEU A 153 -19.13 -3.98 16.55
N LEU A 154 -17.95 -3.35 16.64
CA LEU A 154 -17.37 -2.92 17.91
C LEU A 154 -18.25 -1.86 18.58
N LEU A 155 -18.73 -0.85 17.83
CA LEU A 155 -19.64 0.16 18.36
C LEU A 155 -20.96 -0.43 18.84
N ILE A 156 -21.55 -1.39 18.11
CA ILE A 156 -22.78 -2.08 18.51
C ILE A 156 -22.55 -2.86 19.81
N LEU A 157 -21.47 -3.63 19.92
CA LEU A 157 -21.12 -4.35 21.14
C LEU A 157 -20.90 -3.42 22.34
N LEU A 158 -20.25 -2.27 22.11
CA LEU A 158 -20.03 -1.26 23.14
C LEU A 158 -21.38 -0.68 23.62
N ILE A 159 -22.28 -0.32 22.71
CA ILE A 159 -23.62 0.19 23.05
C ILE A 159 -24.40 -0.85 23.84
N ILE A 160 -24.42 -2.11 23.38
CA ILE A 160 -25.10 -3.21 24.10
C ILE A 160 -24.50 -3.38 25.50
N THR A 161 -23.18 -3.36 25.62
CA THR A 161 -22.48 -3.48 26.90
C THR A 161 -22.82 -2.31 27.82
N ILE A 162 -22.83 -1.07 27.32
CA ILE A 162 -23.23 0.12 28.09
C ILE A 162 -24.68 0.00 28.54
N LEU A 163 -25.60 -0.39 27.66
CA LEU A 163 -27.02 -0.57 28.01
C LEU A 163 -27.21 -1.70 29.03
N TYR A 164 -26.48 -2.80 28.90
CA TYR A 164 -26.53 -3.92 29.83
C TYR A 164 -25.96 -3.53 31.20
N CYS A 165 -24.78 -2.92 31.23
CA CYS A 165 -24.16 -2.37 32.44
C CYS A 165 -25.02 -1.27 33.08
N ASN A 166 -25.64 -0.39 32.29
CA ASN A 166 -26.56 0.63 32.79
C ASN A 166 -27.86 0.02 33.32
N ARG A 167 -28.40 -1.02 32.68
CA ARG A 167 -29.60 -1.75 33.16
C ARG A 167 -29.31 -2.51 34.46
N LEU A 168 -28.14 -3.11 34.58
CA LEU A 168 -27.69 -3.74 35.82
C LEU A 168 -27.46 -2.68 36.89
N ARG A 169 -26.79 -1.57 36.58
CA ARG A 169 -26.51 -0.47 37.53
C ARG A 169 -27.77 0.25 37.99
N THR A 170 -28.76 0.45 37.12
CA THR A 170 -30.06 1.04 37.48
C THR A 170 -30.95 0.09 38.28
N ARG A 171 -30.84 -1.23 38.08
CA ARG A 171 -31.47 -2.23 38.97
C ARG A 171 -30.75 -2.37 40.31
N TRP A 172 -29.47 -2.02 40.38
CA TRP A 172 -28.64 -2.11 41.60
C TRP A 172 -28.31 -0.78 42.28
N CYS A 173 -28.97 0.31 41.89
CA CYS A 173 -29.03 1.51 42.73
C CYS A 173 -30.25 1.40 43.65
N PRO A 174 -30.12 0.93 44.91
CA PRO A 174 -31.21 0.93 45.90
C PRO A 174 -31.75 2.35 46.22
N HIS A 175 -31.09 3.40 45.71
CA HIS A 175 -31.47 4.79 45.94
C HIS A 175 -32.64 5.32 45.09
N HIS A 176 -33.02 4.68 43.98
CA HIS A 176 -34.11 5.20 43.13
C HIS A 176 -35.50 4.62 43.46
N CYS A 177 -35.59 3.62 44.36
CA CYS A 177 -36.87 3.15 44.90
C CYS A 177 -37.44 4.04 46.03
N LYS A 178 -36.78 5.15 46.40
CA LYS A 178 -37.21 6.03 47.50
C LYS A 178 -37.90 7.34 47.09
N ARG A 179 -38.17 7.58 45.81
CA ARG A 179 -39.11 8.65 45.41
C ARG A 179 -40.52 8.07 45.28
N ARG A 180 -41.14 7.77 46.42
CA ARG A 180 -42.61 7.71 46.50
C ARG A 180 -43.15 9.14 46.50
N PRO A 181 -44.20 9.48 45.74
CA PRO A 181 -44.95 10.71 45.99
C PRO A 181 -45.56 10.59 47.39
N ARG A 182 -45.16 11.49 48.28
CA ARG A 182 -45.65 11.55 49.67
C ARG A 182 -47.03 12.18 49.63
N ASN A 183 -48.06 11.37 49.40
CA ASN A 183 -49.43 11.71 49.78
C ASN A 183 -49.48 11.75 51.32
N ARG A 184 -49.22 12.92 51.91
CA ARG A 184 -49.58 13.20 53.30
C ARG A 184 -50.78 14.16 53.27
N PRO A 185 -51.94 13.78 53.83
CA PRO A 185 -52.94 14.77 54.17
C PRO A 185 -52.45 15.61 55.36
N ALA A 186 -52.72 16.92 55.29
CA ALA A 186 -52.53 17.83 56.41
C ALA A 186 -53.58 17.52 57.48
N GLY A 187 -53.14 17.31 58.72
CA GLY A 187 -54.02 17.00 59.84
C GLY A 187 -53.27 17.16 61.15
N HIS A 188 -53.76 18.05 61.98
CA HIS A 188 -53.12 18.69 63.12
C HIS A 188 -52.96 17.77 64.34
N THR A 189 -51.93 18.03 65.15
CA THR A 189 -52.06 18.39 66.59
C THR A 189 -50.69 18.70 67.21
N PRO A 190 -50.52 19.86 67.89
CA PRO A 190 -49.36 20.11 68.73
C PRO A 190 -49.55 19.53 70.16
N LEU A 191 -48.41 19.29 70.81
CA LEU A 191 -48.21 18.73 72.16
C LEU A 191 -49.09 19.35 73.26
N PRO A 192 -49.23 18.64 74.39
CA PRO A 192 -48.90 19.30 75.65
C PRO A 192 -47.86 18.53 76.48
N ASN A 193 -46.90 19.29 76.99
CA ASN A 193 -46.06 18.95 78.13
C ASN A 193 -46.93 18.68 79.36
N GLN A 194 -46.62 17.64 80.13
CA GLN A 194 -46.93 17.61 81.55
C GLN A 194 -45.76 17.01 82.32
N HIS A 195 -45.12 17.89 83.10
CA HIS A 195 -44.23 17.54 84.18
C HIS A 195 -45.03 16.99 85.37
N VAL A 196 -44.46 15.98 85.99
CA VAL A 196 -44.83 15.35 87.26
C VAL A 196 -44.87 16.37 88.40
N PHE A 197 -45.97 16.41 89.16
CA PHE A 197 -46.02 16.53 90.62
C PHE A 197 -47.35 15.96 91.13
#